data_AF-A0A669CTH3-F1
#
_entry.id   AF-A0A669CTH3-F1
#
_cell.length_a   1.000
_cell.length_b   1.000
_cell.length_c   1.000
_cell.angle_alpha   90.00
_cell.angle_beta   90.00
_cell.angle_gamma   90.00
#
_symmetry.space_group_name_H-M   'P 1'
#
loop_
_entity.id
_entity.type
_entity.pdbx_description
1 polymer ?
#
loop_
_entity_poly.entity_id
_entity_poly.type
_entity_poly.pdbx_seq_one_letter_code
_entity_poly.pdbx_strand_id
1 'polypeptide(L)'
;MSLQAVEEFLSEVRSREQPHSAGLVSQPTAVKFLMARKFDVSRAIDLFQAYKNTRIKEGIININPDEEPLRSELLSGKFTVLPGRDAKGAAVALFTARLHRPDLTTHKAVLQAIIYQLDKAIESVQTQRDGLIFIYDMTNSSYGNFDYELCVKILNLLKGAFPARLKCVFIVSSPLWFRAPFAVLRLFVREKLRERVCLLPRPPNQPSSQSPPLSSSWGPDDENHCMEVSVHMPEQGAMTVHDLVEYVKRKKKRGIYQEYEEIRKEPPAGTFDYSKKLSNQVKNRYSDVLCLDQSRVRLCPLSNDEDETSDYINASFMDGYKRSNAYIATQGPLPKTFADFWRMVWEQMVLIIVMTTR
;
A
#
# COMPACT_ATOMS: atom_id res chain seq x y z
N MET A 1 -35.09 12.00 2.08
CA MET A 1 -34.36 12.54 0.91
C MET A 1 -34.60 14.04 0.88
N SER A 2 -33.57 14.87 0.70
CA SER A 2 -33.78 16.32 0.57
C SER A 2 -34.17 16.62 -0.88
N LEU A 3 -35.46 16.84 -1.14
CA LEU A 3 -35.98 17.28 -2.45
C LEU A 3 -35.28 18.57 -2.91
N GLN A 4 -35.04 19.49 -1.97
CA GLN A 4 -34.32 20.74 -2.21
C GLN A 4 -32.91 20.51 -2.77
N ALA A 5 -32.14 19.56 -2.21
CA ALA A 5 -30.79 19.28 -2.70
C ALA A 5 -30.77 18.70 -4.12
N VAL A 6 -31.81 17.96 -4.51
CA VAL A 6 -31.96 17.42 -5.87
C VAL A 6 -32.28 18.55 -6.84
N GLU A 7 -33.19 19.46 -6.48
CA GLU A 7 -33.56 20.62 -7.30
C GLU A 7 -32.38 21.56 -7.50
N GLU A 8 -31.64 21.85 -6.42
CA GLU A 8 -30.44 22.70 -6.45
C GLU A 8 -29.35 22.08 -7.34
N PHE A 9 -29.06 20.79 -7.16
CA PHE A 9 -28.10 20.07 -8.02
C PHE A 9 -28.50 20.15 -9.49
N LEU A 10 -29.76 19.84 -9.82
CA LEU A 10 -30.24 19.87 -11.20
C LEU A 10 -30.21 21.29 -11.79
N SER A 11 -30.53 22.31 -11.00
CA SER A 11 -30.44 23.70 -11.41
C SER A 11 -29.00 24.09 -11.75
N GLU A 12 -28.04 23.71 -10.89
CA GLU A 12 -26.63 24.04 -11.07
C GLU A 12 -25.98 23.26 -12.22
N VAL A 13 -26.38 22.01 -12.45
CA VAL A 13 -25.95 21.28 -13.66
C VAL A 13 -26.51 21.97 -14.91
N ARG A 14 -27.78 22.37 -14.90
CA ARG A 14 -28.39 23.05 -16.06
C ARG A 14 -27.76 24.41 -16.38
N SER A 15 -27.32 25.16 -15.37
CA SER A 15 -26.69 26.47 -15.56
C SER A 15 -25.28 26.37 -16.14
N ARG A 16 -24.54 25.29 -15.82
CA ARG A 16 -23.15 25.08 -16.25
C ARG A 16 -23.01 24.29 -17.56
N GLU A 17 -24.03 23.57 -17.97
CA GLU A 17 -24.02 22.73 -19.17
C GLU A 17 -24.55 23.48 -20.39
N GLN A 18 -24.04 23.15 -21.59
CA GLN A 18 -24.64 23.65 -22.82
C GLN A 18 -26.11 23.18 -22.92
N PRO A 19 -27.03 23.99 -23.48
CA PRO A 19 -28.48 23.74 -23.43
C PRO A 19 -28.92 22.37 -23.97
N HIS A 20 -28.13 21.70 -24.81
CA HIS A 20 -28.41 20.34 -25.32
C HIS A 20 -28.05 19.20 -24.34
N SER A 21 -27.12 19.42 -23.40
CA SER A 21 -26.69 18.43 -22.40
C SER A 21 -27.41 18.59 -21.06
N ALA A 22 -27.84 19.82 -20.74
CA ALA A 22 -28.49 20.22 -19.50
C ALA A 22 -29.81 19.47 -19.20
N GLY A 23 -30.57 19.09 -20.24
CA GLY A 23 -31.86 18.40 -20.12
C GLY A 23 -31.78 16.88 -19.90
N LEU A 24 -30.59 16.27 -19.98
CA LEU A 24 -30.44 14.81 -20.00
C LEU A 24 -30.22 14.18 -18.61
N VAL A 25 -29.95 14.98 -17.57
CA VAL A 25 -29.71 14.46 -16.22
C VAL A 25 -31.02 14.29 -15.48
N SER A 26 -31.45 13.04 -15.32
CA SER A 26 -32.68 12.70 -14.59
C SER A 26 -32.53 12.82 -13.07
N GLN A 27 -33.64 12.96 -12.35
CA GLN A 27 -33.66 12.95 -10.87
C GLN A 27 -32.97 11.71 -10.26
N PRO A 28 -33.22 10.46 -10.74
CA PRO A 28 -32.49 9.30 -10.24
C PRO A 28 -30.97 9.40 -10.40
N THR A 29 -30.50 10.00 -11.51
CA THR A 29 -29.07 10.24 -11.72
C THR A 29 -28.53 11.24 -10.69
N ALA A 30 -29.21 12.37 -10.47
CA ALA A 30 -28.82 13.35 -9.46
C ALA A 30 -28.70 12.73 -8.05
N VAL A 31 -29.66 11.87 -7.68
CA VAL A 31 -29.65 11.17 -6.38
C VAL A 31 -28.39 10.32 -6.20
N LYS A 32 -27.89 9.64 -7.24
CA LYS A 32 -26.65 8.83 -7.15
C LYS A 32 -25.45 9.69 -6.73
N PHE A 33 -25.26 10.85 -7.37
CA PHE A 33 -24.17 11.78 -7.05
C PHE A 33 -24.32 12.40 -5.66
N LEU A 34 -25.53 12.81 -5.28
CA LEU A 34 -25.83 13.35 -3.96
C LEU A 34 -25.60 12.32 -2.85
N MET A 35 -26.06 11.08 -3.02
CA MET A 35 -25.83 9.98 -2.07
C MET A 35 -24.33 9.73 -1.86
N ALA A 36 -23.53 9.77 -2.93
CA ALA A 36 -22.08 9.61 -2.85
C ALA A 36 -21.38 10.73 -2.06
N ARG A 37 -22.03 11.88 -1.86
CA ARG A 37 -21.50 13.05 -1.15
C ARG A 37 -22.31 13.47 0.08
N LYS A 38 -23.20 12.60 0.57
CA LYS A 38 -24.07 12.86 1.72
C LYS A 38 -24.97 14.09 1.52
N PHE A 39 -25.51 14.26 0.32
CA PHE A 39 -26.37 15.37 -0.09
C PHE A 39 -25.72 16.76 -0.02
N ASP A 40 -24.38 16.81 -0.03
CA ASP A 40 -23.64 18.05 -0.25
C ASP A 40 -23.63 18.38 -1.74
N VAL A 41 -24.38 19.41 -2.11
CA VAL A 41 -24.65 19.77 -3.51
C VAL A 41 -23.36 20.15 -4.24
N SER A 42 -22.54 21.03 -3.65
CA SER A 42 -21.29 21.48 -4.25
C SER A 42 -20.34 20.32 -4.54
N ARG A 43 -20.09 19.46 -3.55
CA ARG A 43 -19.22 18.28 -3.75
C ARG A 43 -19.82 17.25 -4.71
N ALA A 44 -21.15 17.18 -4.82
CA ALA A 44 -21.82 16.30 -5.77
C ALA A 44 -21.66 16.82 -7.22
N ILE A 45 -21.71 18.14 -7.43
CA ILE A 45 -21.45 18.78 -8.73
C ILE A 45 -20.01 18.52 -9.16
N ASP A 46 -19.04 18.69 -8.26
CA ASP A 46 -17.64 18.38 -8.54
C ASP A 46 -17.45 16.91 -8.95
N LEU A 47 -18.13 15.99 -8.27
CA LEU A 47 -18.11 14.56 -8.61
C LEU A 47 -18.74 14.28 -9.98
N PHE A 48 -19.86 14.93 -10.30
CA PHE A 48 -20.51 14.81 -11.60
C PHE A 48 -19.59 15.26 -12.73
N GLN A 49 -18.94 16.41 -12.57
CA GLN A 49 -17.99 16.92 -13.56
C GLN A 49 -16.75 16.02 -13.66
N ALA A 50 -16.22 15.53 -12.54
CA ALA A 50 -15.10 14.59 -12.55
C ALA A 50 -15.45 13.27 -13.27
N TYR A 51 -16.64 12.72 -13.04
CA TYR A 51 -17.13 11.52 -13.73
C TYR A 51 -17.24 11.75 -15.24
N LYS A 52 -17.90 12.83 -15.65
CA LYS A 52 -18.07 13.21 -17.05
C LYS A 52 -16.73 13.42 -17.75
N ASN A 53 -15.82 14.19 -17.14
CA ASN A 53 -14.48 14.45 -17.69
C ASN A 53 -13.67 13.16 -17.82
N THR A 54 -13.78 12.24 -16.85
CA THR A 54 -13.12 10.92 -16.93
C THR A 54 -13.65 10.12 -18.12
N ARG A 55 -14.96 10.10 -18.32
CA ARG A 55 -15.58 9.43 -19.48
C ARG A 55 -15.14 10.04 -20.80
N ILE A 56 -15.13 11.36 -20.93
CA ILE A 56 -14.68 12.05 -22.14
C ILE A 56 -13.21 11.76 -22.42
N LYS A 57 -12.35 11.88 -21.39
CA LYS A 57 -10.90 11.63 -21.50
C LYS A 57 -10.59 10.22 -22.01
N GLU A 58 -11.33 9.22 -21.53
CA GLU A 58 -11.14 7.82 -21.94
C GLU A 58 -11.97 7.43 -23.18
N GLY A 59 -12.70 8.38 -23.79
CA GLY A 59 -13.52 8.16 -24.99
C GLY A 59 -14.74 7.26 -24.77
N ILE A 60 -15.34 7.30 -23.58
CA ILE A 60 -16.47 6.46 -23.11
C ILE A 60 -17.77 7.25 -23.17
N ILE A 61 -18.37 7.34 -24.36
CA ILE A 61 -19.58 8.13 -24.61
C ILE A 61 -20.83 7.25 -24.54
N ASN A 62 -20.86 6.17 -25.32
CA ASN A 62 -21.92 5.16 -25.27
C ASN A 62 -21.37 3.85 -24.70
N ILE A 63 -22.19 3.12 -23.95
CA ILE A 63 -21.85 1.83 -23.37
C ILE A 63 -22.92 0.84 -23.81
N ASN A 64 -22.65 0.13 -24.90
CA ASN A 64 -23.49 -0.95 -25.41
C ASN A 64 -22.85 -2.30 -25.05
N PRO A 65 -23.42 -3.08 -24.11
CA PRO A 65 -22.81 -4.33 -23.63
C PRO A 65 -22.72 -5.43 -24.71
N ASP A 66 -23.47 -5.29 -25.81
CA ASP A 66 -23.49 -6.26 -26.90
C ASP A 66 -22.43 -6.01 -27.98
N GLU A 67 -21.73 -4.87 -27.92
CA GLU A 67 -20.70 -4.49 -28.90
C GLU A 67 -19.28 -4.87 -28.46
N GLU A 68 -18.44 -5.25 -29.42
CA GLU A 68 -17.02 -5.44 -29.18
C GLU A 68 -16.27 -4.09 -29.09
N PRO A 69 -15.21 -3.97 -28.28
CA PRO A 69 -14.60 -5.02 -27.43
C PRO A 69 -15.26 -5.19 -26.04
N LEU A 70 -16.30 -4.42 -25.73
CA LEU A 70 -16.91 -4.39 -24.39
C LEU A 70 -17.55 -5.75 -24.04
N ARG A 71 -18.25 -6.37 -24.98
CA ARG A 71 -18.87 -7.68 -24.79
C ARG A 71 -17.87 -8.74 -24.34
N SER A 72 -16.72 -8.85 -25.01
CA SER A 72 -15.65 -9.77 -24.59
C SER A 72 -15.09 -9.45 -23.20
N GLU A 73 -14.94 -8.17 -22.86
CA GLU A 73 -14.48 -7.76 -21.53
C GLU A 73 -15.48 -8.14 -20.42
N LEU A 74 -16.78 -7.96 -20.66
CA LEU A 74 -17.83 -8.39 -19.73
C LEU A 74 -17.85 -9.91 -19.56
N LEU A 75 -17.77 -10.66 -20.66
CA LEU A 75 -17.77 -12.12 -20.65
C LEU A 75 -16.51 -12.73 -20.04
N SER A 76 -15.38 -12.01 -20.05
CA SER A 76 -14.12 -12.49 -19.45
C SER A 76 -14.22 -12.74 -17.94
N GLY A 77 -15.18 -12.08 -17.26
CA GLY A 77 -15.33 -12.14 -15.80
C GLY A 77 -14.14 -11.57 -15.01
N LYS A 78 -13.16 -10.93 -15.67
CA LYS A 78 -11.98 -10.36 -14.97
C LYS A 78 -12.35 -9.23 -14.02
N PHE A 79 -13.47 -8.54 -14.28
CA PHE A 79 -14.10 -7.64 -13.33
C PHE A 79 -15.56 -8.06 -13.16
N THR A 80 -16.01 -8.16 -11.91
CA THR A 80 -17.42 -8.48 -11.60
C THR A 80 -17.88 -7.80 -10.32
N VAL A 81 -19.16 -7.47 -10.24
CA VAL A 81 -19.81 -7.12 -8.97
C VAL A 81 -20.51 -8.36 -8.44
N LEU A 82 -20.01 -8.87 -7.32
CA LEU A 82 -20.52 -10.11 -6.74
C LEU A 82 -21.96 -9.94 -6.23
N PRO A 83 -22.78 -11.00 -6.26
CA PRO A 83 -24.14 -10.96 -5.72
C PRO A 83 -24.17 -10.76 -4.19
N GLY A 84 -23.10 -11.18 -3.51
CA GLY A 84 -22.93 -11.00 -2.07
C GLY A 84 -22.53 -9.58 -1.66
N ARG A 85 -22.76 -9.26 -0.39
CA ARG A 85 -22.39 -7.99 0.25
C ARG A 85 -21.53 -8.25 1.47
N ASP A 86 -20.81 -7.23 1.93
CA ASP A 86 -20.11 -7.30 3.22
C ASP A 86 -21.10 -7.23 4.41
N ALA A 87 -20.59 -7.42 5.62
CA ALA A 87 -21.39 -7.34 6.85
C ALA A 87 -22.06 -5.97 7.08
N LYS A 88 -21.60 -4.91 6.39
CA LYS A 88 -22.12 -3.55 6.49
C LYS A 88 -23.02 -3.17 5.29
N GLY A 89 -23.31 -4.11 4.39
CA GLY A 89 -24.18 -3.93 3.22
C GLY A 89 -23.51 -3.36 1.97
N ALA A 90 -22.19 -3.10 1.99
CA ALA A 90 -21.45 -2.63 0.83
C ALA A 90 -21.39 -3.71 -0.26
N ALA A 91 -21.56 -3.31 -1.52
CA ALA A 91 -21.43 -4.24 -2.64
C ALA A 91 -19.95 -4.55 -2.89
N VAL A 92 -19.65 -5.77 -3.35
CA VAL A 92 -18.28 -6.25 -3.53
C VAL A 92 -17.93 -6.28 -5.01
N ALA A 93 -17.04 -5.38 -5.43
CA ALA A 93 -16.45 -5.36 -6.77
C ALA A 93 -15.14 -6.15 -6.74
N LEU A 94 -15.02 -7.18 -7.58
CA LEU A 94 -13.86 -8.06 -7.66
C LEU A 94 -13.17 -7.86 -9.02
N PHE A 95 -11.86 -7.67 -8.99
CA PHE A 95 -10.99 -7.72 -10.15
C PHE A 95 -10.02 -8.88 -10.01
N THR A 96 -10.07 -9.86 -10.92
CA THR A 96 -9.25 -11.06 -10.92
C THR A 96 -8.05 -10.89 -11.85
N ALA A 97 -6.89 -10.56 -11.27
CA ALA A 97 -5.71 -10.14 -12.02
C ALA A 97 -5.21 -11.20 -13.01
N ARG A 98 -5.24 -12.50 -12.67
CA ARG A 98 -4.78 -13.58 -13.56
C ARG A 98 -5.52 -13.65 -14.90
N LEU A 99 -6.74 -13.10 -14.98
CA LEU A 99 -7.56 -13.06 -16.20
C LEU A 99 -7.28 -11.82 -17.05
N HIS A 100 -6.53 -10.84 -16.53
CA HIS A 100 -6.17 -9.66 -17.28
C HIS A 100 -5.00 -9.95 -18.23
N ARG A 101 -5.18 -9.58 -19.50
CA ARG A 101 -4.23 -9.76 -20.60
C ARG A 101 -4.02 -8.40 -21.26
N PRO A 102 -3.05 -7.59 -20.77
CA PRO A 102 -2.80 -6.23 -21.29
C PRO A 102 -2.46 -6.22 -22.78
N ASP A 103 -1.94 -7.33 -23.30
CA ASP A 103 -1.59 -7.56 -24.70
C ASP A 103 -2.81 -7.75 -25.63
N LEU A 104 -3.97 -8.12 -25.09
CA LEU A 104 -5.17 -8.46 -25.86
C LEU A 104 -6.34 -7.51 -25.64
N THR A 105 -6.19 -6.49 -24.80
CA THR A 105 -7.26 -5.55 -24.46
C THR A 105 -6.78 -4.12 -24.45
N THR A 106 -7.71 -3.18 -24.46
CA THR A 106 -7.41 -1.75 -24.35
C THR A 106 -7.89 -1.23 -23.01
N HIS A 107 -7.20 -0.22 -22.45
CA HIS A 107 -7.66 0.44 -21.22
C HIS A 107 -9.11 0.93 -21.32
N LYS A 108 -9.50 1.44 -22.50
CA LYS A 108 -10.86 1.90 -22.79
C LYS A 108 -11.88 0.76 -22.62
N ALA A 109 -11.64 -0.39 -23.23
CA ALA A 109 -12.56 -1.55 -23.15
C ALA A 109 -12.75 -2.02 -21.70
N VAL A 110 -11.65 -2.17 -20.95
CA VAL A 110 -11.71 -2.61 -19.55
C VAL A 110 -12.42 -1.56 -18.67
N LEU A 111 -12.13 -0.27 -18.86
CA LEU A 111 -12.81 0.80 -18.12
C LEU A 111 -14.28 0.89 -18.48
N GLN A 112 -14.68 0.67 -19.73
CA GLN A 112 -16.08 0.56 -20.14
C GLN A 112 -16.80 -0.57 -19.39
N ALA A 113 -16.17 -1.75 -19.30
CA ALA A 113 -16.74 -2.89 -18.57
C ALA A 113 -16.87 -2.61 -17.06
N ILE A 114 -15.88 -1.95 -16.46
CA ILE A 114 -15.92 -1.55 -15.05
C ILE A 114 -17.03 -0.54 -14.82
N ILE A 115 -17.10 0.53 -15.62
CA ILE A 115 -18.11 1.58 -15.47
C ILE A 115 -19.52 1.00 -15.67
N TYR A 116 -19.73 0.16 -16.69
CA TYR A 116 -21.01 -0.50 -16.93
C TYR A 116 -21.51 -1.28 -15.72
N GLN A 117 -20.68 -2.17 -15.18
CA GLN A 117 -21.07 -3.02 -14.06
C GLN A 117 -21.25 -2.23 -12.77
N LEU A 118 -20.44 -1.21 -12.53
CA LEU A 118 -20.62 -0.33 -11.38
C LEU A 118 -21.87 0.55 -11.51
N ASP A 119 -22.18 1.05 -12.71
CA ASP A 119 -23.41 1.83 -12.98
C ASP A 119 -24.66 0.99 -12.69
N LYS A 120 -24.62 -0.30 -13.05
CA LYS A 120 -25.66 -1.29 -12.68
C LYS A 120 -25.70 -1.53 -11.17
N ALA A 121 -24.55 -1.67 -10.51
CA ALA A 121 -24.50 -1.88 -9.07
C ALA A 121 -25.11 -0.73 -8.25
N ILE A 122 -24.96 0.52 -8.70
CA ILE A 122 -25.54 1.71 -8.05
C ILE A 122 -26.99 2.00 -8.45
N GLU A 123 -27.64 1.17 -9.28
CA GLU A 123 -29.11 1.20 -9.39
C GLU A 123 -29.77 0.75 -8.07
N SER A 124 -29.07 -0.08 -7.27
CA SER A 124 -29.49 -0.45 -5.93
C SER A 124 -29.33 0.70 -4.93
N VAL A 125 -30.43 1.09 -4.27
CA VAL A 125 -30.43 2.08 -3.18
C VAL A 125 -29.50 1.66 -2.03
N GLN A 126 -29.42 0.36 -1.73
CA GLN A 126 -28.52 -0.15 -0.71
C GLN A 126 -27.06 0.11 -1.08
N THR A 127 -26.65 -0.13 -2.33
CA THR A 127 -25.29 0.18 -2.80
C THR A 127 -25.00 1.68 -2.75
N GLN A 128 -25.97 2.54 -3.09
CA GLN A 128 -25.82 4.00 -2.95
C GLN A 128 -25.59 4.40 -1.47
N ARG A 129 -26.27 3.74 -0.54
CA ARG A 129 -26.22 4.02 0.91
C ARG A 129 -25.01 3.42 1.63
N ASP A 130 -24.62 2.21 1.26
CA ASP A 130 -23.61 1.43 2.00
C ASP A 130 -22.28 1.38 1.24
N GLY A 131 -22.26 1.77 -0.04
CA GLY A 131 -21.05 1.95 -0.83
C GLY A 131 -20.51 0.67 -1.45
N LEU A 132 -19.21 0.69 -1.77
CA LEU A 132 -18.50 -0.37 -2.48
C LEU A 132 -17.24 -0.78 -1.70
N ILE A 133 -16.93 -2.07 -1.73
CA ILE A 133 -15.59 -2.60 -1.47
C ILE A 133 -15.02 -3.07 -2.80
N PHE A 134 -13.74 -2.79 -3.02
CA PHE A 134 -13.01 -3.30 -4.17
C PHE A 134 -12.05 -4.39 -3.72
N ILE A 135 -11.99 -5.51 -4.43
CA ILE A 135 -11.06 -6.60 -4.19
C ILE A 135 -10.23 -6.77 -5.45
N TYR A 136 -8.92 -6.64 -5.33
CA TYR A 136 -7.94 -6.97 -6.35
C TYR A 136 -7.36 -8.35 -6.02
N ASP A 137 -7.91 -9.39 -6.62
CA ASP A 137 -7.44 -10.77 -6.43
C ASP A 137 -6.25 -11.03 -7.34
N MET A 138 -5.07 -11.16 -6.72
CA MET A 138 -3.82 -11.47 -7.40
C MET A 138 -3.43 -12.95 -7.29
N THR A 139 -4.34 -13.80 -6.82
CA THR A 139 -4.07 -15.23 -6.71
C THR A 139 -3.71 -15.80 -8.07
N ASN A 140 -2.53 -16.42 -8.15
CA ASN A 140 -1.93 -17.00 -9.36
C ASN A 140 -1.73 -15.98 -10.51
N SER A 141 -1.56 -14.70 -10.20
CA SER A 141 -1.18 -13.71 -11.21
C SER A 141 0.34 -13.63 -11.41
N SER A 142 0.74 -13.30 -12.62
CA SER A 142 2.13 -13.04 -13.01
C SER A 142 2.35 -11.55 -13.29
N TYR A 143 3.61 -11.14 -13.39
CA TYR A 143 3.94 -9.76 -13.79
C TYR A 143 3.34 -9.40 -15.17
N GLY A 144 3.22 -10.36 -16.09
CA GLY A 144 2.62 -10.13 -17.41
C GLY A 144 1.12 -9.83 -17.38
N ASN A 145 0.44 -10.12 -16.26
CA ASN A 145 -0.94 -9.73 -16.04
C ASN A 145 -1.08 -8.33 -15.45
N PHE A 146 0.01 -7.72 -14.99
CA PHE A 146 -0.03 -6.46 -14.28
C PHE A 146 0.07 -5.27 -15.22
N ASP A 147 -0.96 -4.43 -15.18
CA ASP A 147 -1.02 -3.19 -15.95
C ASP A 147 -1.05 -2.01 -14.98
N TYR A 148 0.11 -1.37 -14.82
CA TYR A 148 0.29 -0.26 -13.91
C TYR A 148 -0.58 0.95 -14.28
N GLU A 149 -0.64 1.30 -15.56
CA GLU A 149 -1.38 2.47 -16.02
C GLU A 149 -2.88 2.28 -15.85
N LEU A 150 -3.40 1.11 -16.19
CA LEU A 150 -4.79 0.75 -15.96
C LEU A 150 -5.13 0.79 -14.46
N CYS A 151 -4.27 0.25 -13.59
CA CYS A 151 -4.47 0.31 -12.14
C CYS A 151 -4.60 1.75 -11.63
N VAL A 152 -3.76 2.68 -12.12
CA VAL A 152 -3.85 4.10 -11.78
C VAL A 152 -5.19 4.70 -12.24
N LYS A 153 -5.63 4.37 -13.47
CA LYS A 153 -6.93 4.83 -13.99
C LYS A 153 -8.11 4.32 -13.16
N ILE A 154 -8.12 3.02 -12.81
CA ILE A 154 -9.15 2.40 -11.96
C ILE A 154 -9.17 3.05 -10.57
N LEU A 155 -8.01 3.26 -9.95
CA LEU A 155 -7.91 3.91 -8.65
C LEU A 155 -8.42 5.36 -8.70
N ASN A 156 -8.08 6.12 -9.73
CA ASN A 156 -8.56 7.50 -9.90
C ASN A 156 -10.07 7.56 -10.10
N LEU A 157 -10.63 6.62 -10.87
CA LEU A 157 -12.07 6.45 -11.04
C LEU A 157 -12.75 6.23 -9.67
N LEU A 158 -12.33 5.21 -8.93
CA LEU A 158 -12.96 4.81 -7.66
C LEU A 158 -12.75 5.81 -6.51
N LYS A 159 -11.64 6.54 -6.50
CA LYS A 159 -11.28 7.50 -5.43
C LYS A 159 -12.09 8.79 -5.48
N GLY A 160 -12.48 9.24 -6.67
CA GLY A 160 -12.95 10.62 -6.81
C GLY A 160 -13.81 10.93 -8.01
N ALA A 161 -13.92 10.03 -8.99
CA ALA A 161 -14.70 10.28 -10.20
C ALA A 161 -15.93 9.39 -10.34
N PHE A 162 -16.09 8.32 -9.57
CA PHE A 162 -17.28 7.46 -9.66
C PHE A 162 -18.35 7.81 -8.59
N PRO A 163 -19.66 7.83 -8.92
CA PRO A 163 -20.75 8.17 -7.99
C PRO A 163 -21.08 7.08 -6.96
N ALA A 164 -20.06 6.55 -6.28
CA ALA A 164 -20.20 5.65 -5.16
C ALA A 164 -19.15 5.95 -4.08
N ARG A 165 -19.39 5.44 -2.87
CA ARG A 165 -18.43 5.56 -1.76
C ARG A 165 -17.57 4.31 -1.70
N LEU A 166 -16.30 4.43 -2.07
CA LEU A 166 -15.31 3.38 -1.85
C LEU A 166 -14.98 3.28 -0.36
N LYS A 167 -15.35 2.16 0.27
CA LYS A 167 -15.15 1.88 1.69
C LYS A 167 -13.77 1.31 1.97
N CYS A 168 -13.39 0.29 1.22
CA CYS A 168 -12.15 -0.46 1.38
C CYS A 168 -11.67 -0.98 0.01
N VAL A 169 -10.36 -1.20 -0.10
CA VAL A 169 -9.69 -1.89 -1.21
C VAL A 169 -8.89 -3.05 -0.60
N PHE A 170 -9.28 -4.28 -0.88
CA PHE A 170 -8.49 -5.45 -0.52
C PHE A 170 -7.59 -5.85 -1.69
N ILE A 171 -6.34 -6.16 -1.39
CA ILE A 171 -5.42 -6.78 -2.34
C ILE A 171 -5.14 -8.17 -1.78
N VAL A 172 -5.59 -9.20 -2.49
CA VAL A 172 -5.59 -10.59 -2.01
C VAL A 172 -4.49 -11.37 -2.71
N SER A 173 -3.74 -12.16 -1.93
CA SER A 173 -2.69 -13.05 -2.43
C SER A 173 -1.65 -12.34 -3.33
N SER A 174 -1.27 -11.10 -2.99
CA SER A 174 -0.30 -10.34 -3.78
C SER A 174 1.03 -11.09 -3.90
N PRO A 175 1.53 -11.38 -5.11
CA PRO A 175 2.85 -11.97 -5.30
C PRO A 175 3.98 -11.06 -4.85
N LEU A 176 5.17 -11.61 -4.58
CA LEU A 176 6.34 -10.84 -4.14
C LEU A 176 6.71 -9.71 -5.11
N TRP A 177 6.59 -9.97 -6.43
CA TRP A 177 6.88 -8.97 -7.46
C TRP A 177 5.98 -7.72 -7.37
N PHE A 178 4.79 -7.82 -6.78
CA PHE A 178 3.85 -6.70 -6.67
C PHE A 178 4.26 -5.68 -5.61
N ARG A 179 5.19 -6.02 -4.71
CA ARG A 179 5.64 -5.11 -3.64
C ARG A 179 6.21 -3.80 -4.18
N ALA A 180 7.01 -3.84 -5.25
CA ALA A 180 7.61 -2.65 -5.84
C ALA A 180 6.58 -1.75 -6.56
N PRO A 181 5.74 -2.25 -7.48
CA PRO A 181 4.63 -1.46 -8.03
C PRO A 181 3.68 -0.92 -6.97
N PHE A 182 3.38 -1.68 -5.93
CA PHE A 182 2.52 -1.24 -4.83
C PHE A 182 3.14 -0.07 -4.06
N ALA A 183 4.44 -0.09 -3.79
CA ALA A 183 5.14 1.02 -3.16
C ALA A 183 5.01 2.31 -3.98
N VAL A 184 5.14 2.22 -5.30
CA VAL A 184 4.96 3.35 -6.22
C VAL A 184 3.50 3.83 -6.22
N LEU A 185 2.53 2.92 -6.35
CA LEU A 185 1.10 3.25 -6.30
C LEU A 185 0.74 3.96 -4.99
N ARG A 186 1.31 3.53 -3.87
CA ARG A 186 1.09 4.14 -2.54
C ARG A 186 1.48 5.61 -2.52
N LEU A 187 2.49 6.06 -3.27
CA LEU A 187 2.88 7.48 -3.35
C LEU A 187 1.75 8.36 -3.91
N PHE A 188 0.95 7.86 -4.85
CA PHE A 188 -0.17 8.59 -5.49
C PHE A 188 -1.51 8.45 -4.73
N VAL A 189 -1.58 7.49 -3.81
CA VAL A 189 -2.73 7.26 -2.93
C VAL A 189 -2.66 8.22 -1.74
N ARG A 190 -3.65 9.13 -1.61
CA ARG A 190 -3.80 10.04 -0.45
C ARG A 190 -3.91 9.23 0.83
N GLU A 191 -3.41 9.75 1.95
CA GLU A 191 -3.32 9.08 3.26
C GLU A 191 -4.60 8.34 3.68
N LYS A 192 -5.76 9.01 3.56
CA LYS A 192 -7.09 8.44 3.86
C LYS A 192 -7.51 7.23 3.02
N LEU A 193 -6.94 7.06 1.81
CA LEU A 193 -7.15 5.87 0.98
C LEU A 193 -6.09 4.80 1.27
N ARG A 194 -4.89 5.17 1.75
CA ARG A 194 -3.87 4.20 2.21
C ARG A 194 -4.40 3.38 3.39
N GLU A 195 -5.10 4.03 4.33
CA GLU A 195 -5.78 3.36 5.46
C GLU A 195 -6.88 2.38 5.02
N ARG A 196 -7.38 2.50 3.80
CA ARG A 196 -8.43 1.65 3.23
C ARG A 196 -7.87 0.52 2.39
N VAL A 197 -6.55 0.43 2.20
CA VAL A 197 -5.93 -0.65 1.43
C VAL A 197 -5.44 -1.73 2.40
N CYS A 198 -6.00 -2.93 2.30
CA CYS A 198 -5.64 -4.06 3.14
C CYS A 198 -5.03 -5.18 2.28
N LEU A 199 -3.84 -5.63 2.64
CA LEU A 199 -3.19 -6.79 2.02
C LEU A 199 -3.61 -8.05 2.77
N LEU A 200 -4.24 -9.00 2.08
CA LEU A 200 -4.67 -10.27 2.66
C LEU A 200 -3.79 -11.42 2.16
N PRO A 201 -3.21 -12.23 3.05
CA PRO A 201 -2.48 -13.44 2.66
C PRO A 201 -3.43 -14.48 2.06
N ARG A 202 -2.86 -15.46 1.34
CA ARG A 202 -3.61 -16.53 0.66
C ARG A 202 -4.42 -17.35 1.68
N PRO A 203 -5.71 -17.65 1.43
CA PRO A 203 -6.46 -18.55 2.29
C PRO A 203 -5.87 -19.97 2.22
N PRO A 204 -5.68 -20.66 3.36
CA PRO A 204 -5.25 -22.05 3.37
C PRO A 204 -6.43 -22.91 2.91
N ASN A 205 -6.42 -23.39 1.67
CA ASN A 205 -7.04 -24.64 1.19
C ASN A 205 -7.24 -24.64 -0.34
N GLN A 206 -6.22 -25.09 -1.07
CA GLN A 206 -6.36 -25.84 -2.32
C GLN A 206 -5.02 -26.54 -2.61
N PRO A 207 -5.00 -27.85 -2.91
CA PRO A 207 -3.75 -28.59 -3.03
C PRO A 207 -3.15 -28.37 -4.42
N SER A 208 -1.92 -27.85 -4.46
CA SER A 208 -1.05 -27.99 -5.63
C SER A 208 0.37 -28.30 -5.15
N SER A 209 0.82 -29.50 -5.52
CA SER A 209 2.22 -29.89 -5.80
C SER A 209 3.31 -29.03 -5.15
N GLN A 210 3.82 -29.55 -4.04
CA GLN A 210 5.20 -29.52 -3.56
C GLN A 210 6.02 -28.26 -3.85
N SER A 211 6.07 -27.39 -2.85
CA SER A 211 7.24 -26.59 -2.48
C SER A 211 7.27 -26.53 -0.95
N PRO A 212 8.43 -26.59 -0.27
CA PRO A 212 8.46 -26.70 1.19
C PRO A 212 7.96 -25.40 1.83
N PRO A 213 7.34 -25.46 3.03
CA PRO A 213 6.92 -24.27 3.74
C PRO A 213 8.15 -23.52 4.26
N LEU A 214 8.29 -22.24 3.91
CA LEU A 214 9.20 -21.34 4.62
C LEU A 214 8.56 -21.02 5.98
N SER A 215 9.24 -21.44 7.04
CA SER A 215 8.88 -21.18 8.43
C SER A 215 8.88 -19.67 8.69
N SER A 216 7.69 -19.08 8.70
CA SER A 216 7.44 -17.88 9.48
C SER A 216 7.46 -18.27 10.96
N SER A 217 8.55 -18.00 11.66
CA SER A 217 8.51 -17.93 13.12
C SER A 217 7.78 -16.65 13.53
N TRP A 218 6.46 -16.69 13.38
CA TRP A 218 5.50 -15.81 14.03
C TRP A 218 4.47 -16.75 14.64
N GLY A 219 4.57 -16.98 15.95
CA GLY A 219 3.65 -17.84 16.68
C GLY A 219 2.26 -17.20 16.81
N PRO A 220 1.23 -17.96 17.23
CA PRO A 220 -0.17 -17.52 17.21
C PRO A 220 -0.58 -16.52 18.30
N ASP A 221 0.35 -16.02 19.13
CA ASP A 221 0.00 -15.26 20.35
C ASP A 221 0.21 -13.73 20.26
N ASP A 222 0.50 -13.17 19.07
CA ASP A 222 0.90 -11.76 18.92
C ASP A 222 -0.17 -10.85 18.26
N GLU A 223 -1.47 -11.13 18.46
CA GLU A 223 -2.56 -10.21 18.08
C GLU A 223 -2.69 -9.00 19.02
N ASN A 224 -1.75 -8.79 19.93
CA ASN A 224 -1.75 -7.72 20.92
C ASN A 224 -0.50 -6.85 20.88
N HIS A 225 0.04 -6.56 19.69
CA HIS A 225 1.11 -5.58 19.55
C HIS A 225 0.57 -4.16 19.75
N CYS A 226 0.39 -3.80 21.02
CA CYS A 226 0.55 -2.43 21.51
C CYS A 226 1.82 -1.90 20.83
N MET A 227 1.75 -0.79 20.10
CA MET A 227 2.91 -0.24 19.38
C MET A 227 4.12 -0.27 20.31
N GLU A 228 5.14 -1.08 19.99
CA GLU A 228 6.35 -1.12 20.78
C GLU A 228 6.89 0.31 20.84
N VAL A 229 6.83 0.88 22.03
CA VAL A 229 7.08 2.30 22.28
C VAL A 229 8.57 2.51 22.09
N SER A 230 8.97 3.35 21.13
CA SER A 230 10.38 3.73 20.93
C SER A 230 11.02 4.09 22.28
N VAL A 231 12.25 3.64 22.50
CA VAL A 231 13.03 4.07 23.67
C VAL A 231 13.28 5.59 23.67
N HIS A 232 13.10 6.25 22.52
CA HIS A 232 13.27 7.69 22.34
C HIS A 232 11.93 8.42 22.39
N MET A 233 11.44 8.65 23.61
CA MET A 233 10.27 9.48 23.92
C MET A 233 10.67 10.84 24.52
N PRO A 234 9.82 11.88 24.46
CA PRO A 234 10.08 13.14 25.14
C PRO A 234 10.05 12.92 26.66
N GLU A 235 11.24 12.82 27.26
CA GLU A 235 11.43 12.69 28.71
C GLU A 235 11.75 14.04 29.36
N GLN A 236 11.60 14.11 30.69
CA GLN A 236 11.88 15.31 31.49
C GLN A 236 13.35 15.79 31.41
N GLY A 237 14.26 14.98 30.88
CA GLY A 237 15.68 15.30 30.66
C GLY A 237 16.06 15.68 29.21
N ALA A 238 15.10 15.86 28.31
CA ALA A 238 15.39 16.20 26.91
C ALA A 238 15.96 17.62 26.75
N MET A 239 16.86 17.81 25.80
CA MET A 239 17.48 19.10 25.48
C MET A 239 16.82 19.74 24.25
N THR A 240 16.61 21.05 24.27
CA THR A 240 16.29 21.77 23.03
C THR A 240 17.50 21.80 22.10
N VAL A 241 17.29 22.09 20.81
CA VAL A 241 18.40 22.28 19.85
C VAL A 241 19.37 23.35 20.34
N HIS A 242 18.86 24.43 20.94
CA HIS A 242 19.68 25.49 21.50
C HIS A 242 20.52 24.99 22.69
N ASP A 243 19.90 24.25 23.62
CA ASP A 243 20.62 23.71 24.78
C ASP A 243 21.68 22.70 24.35
N LEU A 244 21.40 21.88 23.34
CA LEU A 244 22.37 20.94 22.75
C LEU A 244 23.60 21.69 22.21
N VAL A 245 23.39 22.79 21.49
CA VAL A 245 24.49 23.62 20.97
C VAL A 245 25.34 24.16 22.12
N GLU A 246 24.72 24.70 23.16
CA GLU A 246 25.44 25.23 24.33
C GLU A 246 26.15 24.12 25.14
N TYR A 247 25.55 22.93 25.23
CA TYR A 247 26.16 21.76 25.85
C TYR A 247 27.41 21.30 25.11
N VAL A 248 27.33 21.13 23.78
CA VAL A 248 28.46 20.73 22.96
C VAL A 248 29.59 21.75 23.03
N LYS A 249 29.27 23.06 22.99
CA LYS A 249 30.25 24.14 23.19
C LYS A 249 30.94 24.05 24.56
N ARG A 250 30.18 23.77 25.62
CA ARG A 250 30.70 23.65 26.99
C ARG A 250 31.57 22.41 27.18
N LYS A 251 31.11 21.24 26.73
CA LYS A 251 31.83 19.96 26.86
C LYS A 251 33.07 19.91 25.98
N LYS A 252 33.03 20.58 24.81
CA LYS A 252 34.08 20.56 23.78
C LYS A 252 34.39 19.11 23.36
N LYS A 253 35.31 18.95 22.39
CA LYS A 253 35.74 17.63 21.90
C LYS A 253 36.08 16.69 23.05
N ARG A 254 36.95 17.10 23.98
CA ARG A 254 37.40 16.24 25.08
C ARG A 254 36.26 15.72 25.95
N GLY A 255 35.28 16.56 26.31
CA GLY A 255 34.15 16.15 27.14
C GLY A 255 33.22 15.16 26.44
N ILE A 256 32.95 15.38 25.14
CA ILE A 256 32.13 14.45 24.34
C ILE A 256 32.83 13.08 24.21
N TYR A 257 34.15 13.06 24.03
CA TYR A 257 34.91 11.79 24.04
C TYR A 257 34.84 11.08 25.39
N GLN A 258 34.88 11.82 26.51
CA GLN A 258 34.74 11.22 27.84
C GLN A 258 33.36 10.58 28.03
N GLU A 259 32.29 11.24 27.62
CA GLU A 259 30.93 10.69 27.64
C GLU A 259 30.80 9.43 26.78
N TYR A 260 31.41 9.43 25.60
CA TYR A 260 31.44 8.25 24.74
C TYR A 260 32.17 7.08 25.41
N GLU A 261 33.32 7.33 26.05
CA GLU A 261 34.05 6.30 26.79
C GLU A 261 33.30 5.79 28.02
N GLU A 262 32.47 6.61 28.66
CA GLU A 262 31.57 6.18 29.73
C GLU A 262 30.51 5.21 29.20
N ILE A 263 29.86 5.52 28.07
CA ILE A 263 28.90 4.63 27.41
C ILE A 263 29.56 3.30 27.03
N ARG A 264 30.80 3.32 26.54
CA ARG A 264 31.53 2.09 26.16
C ARG A 264 31.83 1.16 27.32
N LYS A 265 31.84 1.65 28.56
CA LYS A 265 32.08 0.82 29.75
C LYS A 265 30.82 0.05 30.16
N GLU A 266 29.65 0.49 29.73
CA GLU A 266 28.41 -0.22 29.99
C GLU A 266 28.36 -1.49 29.14
N PRO A 267 28.12 -2.67 29.76
CA PRO A 267 27.97 -3.89 28.99
C PRO A 267 26.70 -3.77 28.12
N PRO A 268 26.77 -4.16 26.84
CA PRO A 268 25.61 -4.10 25.96
C PRO A 268 24.47 -4.98 26.50
N ALA A 269 23.25 -4.44 26.49
CA ALA A 269 22.05 -5.20 26.80
C ALA A 269 21.69 -6.09 25.59
N GLY A 270 22.09 -7.37 25.62
CA GLY A 270 21.72 -8.36 24.61
C GLY A 270 22.81 -9.39 24.32
N THR A 271 22.57 -10.18 23.28
CA THR A 271 23.45 -11.26 22.83
C THR A 271 23.96 -10.99 21.42
N PHE A 272 25.03 -11.69 21.03
CA PHE A 272 25.70 -11.52 19.73
C PHE A 272 26.02 -12.86 19.09
N ASP A 273 25.25 -13.89 19.38
CA ASP A 273 25.54 -15.28 19.04
C ASP A 273 25.60 -15.47 17.52
N TYR A 274 24.72 -14.80 16.76
CA TYR A 274 24.73 -14.87 15.30
C TYR A 274 25.93 -14.14 14.71
N SER A 275 26.30 -12.99 15.27
CA SER A 275 27.48 -12.24 14.84
C SER A 275 28.78 -12.95 15.19
N LYS A 276 28.80 -13.70 16.29
CA LYS A 276 29.96 -14.48 16.75
C LYS A 276 30.04 -15.87 16.12
N LYS A 277 28.96 -16.39 15.50
CA LYS A 277 28.97 -17.69 14.81
C LYS A 277 30.11 -17.72 13.78
N LEU A 278 30.96 -18.74 13.85
CA LEU A 278 32.20 -18.84 13.05
C LEU A 278 31.96 -18.66 11.54
N SER A 279 30.85 -19.21 11.03
CA SER A 279 30.43 -19.09 9.63
C SER A 279 30.07 -17.66 9.24
N ASN A 280 29.54 -16.86 10.17
CA ASN A 280 29.07 -15.48 9.93
C ASN A 280 30.19 -14.45 10.09
N GLN A 281 31.24 -14.75 10.86
CA GLN A 281 32.34 -13.82 11.13
C GLN A 281 33.00 -13.30 9.84
N VAL A 282 33.03 -14.11 8.77
CA VAL A 282 33.58 -13.68 7.47
C VAL A 282 32.78 -12.55 6.83
N LYS A 283 31.51 -12.37 7.21
CA LYS A 283 30.62 -11.28 6.75
C LYS A 283 30.74 -10.02 7.63
N ASN A 284 31.50 -10.06 8.73
CA ASN A 284 31.75 -8.90 9.59
C ASN A 284 32.99 -8.13 9.12
N ARG A 285 32.88 -6.80 9.04
CA ARG A 285 34.02 -5.93 8.71
C ARG A 285 34.99 -5.79 9.88
N TYR A 286 34.46 -5.75 11.10
CA TYR A 286 35.22 -5.60 12.33
C TYR A 286 34.82 -6.69 13.32
N SER A 287 35.80 -7.25 14.04
CA SER A 287 35.56 -8.31 15.03
C SER A 287 34.93 -7.80 16.32
N ASP A 288 35.04 -6.50 16.59
CA ASP A 288 34.56 -5.81 17.79
C ASP A 288 33.29 -4.97 17.54
N VAL A 289 32.78 -4.94 16.31
CA VAL A 289 31.51 -4.28 15.94
C VAL A 289 30.50 -5.34 15.52
N LEU A 290 29.68 -5.77 16.48
CA LEU A 290 28.75 -6.89 16.34
C LEU A 290 27.30 -6.39 16.34
N CYS A 291 26.44 -6.98 15.50
CA CYS A 291 25.00 -6.69 15.56
C CYS A 291 24.32 -7.52 16.66
N LEU A 292 23.46 -6.87 17.44
CA LEU A 292 22.65 -7.47 18.49
C LEU A 292 21.65 -8.49 17.91
N ASP A 293 21.53 -9.65 18.53
CA ASP A 293 20.64 -10.71 18.03
C ASP A 293 19.16 -10.31 18.06
N GLN A 294 18.78 -9.48 19.03
CA GLN A 294 17.41 -9.03 19.27
C GLN A 294 16.92 -8.09 18.18
N SER A 295 17.79 -7.22 17.67
CA SER A 295 17.44 -6.24 16.64
C SER A 295 18.10 -6.51 15.28
N ARG A 296 18.77 -7.65 15.10
CA ARG A 296 19.43 -7.97 13.82
C ARG A 296 18.44 -7.97 12.67
N VAL A 297 18.86 -7.43 11.54
CA VAL A 297 18.13 -7.60 10.28
C VAL A 297 18.34 -9.04 9.81
N ARG A 298 17.24 -9.76 9.59
CA ARG A 298 17.26 -11.14 9.08
C ARG A 298 16.90 -11.13 7.60
N LEU A 299 17.81 -11.63 6.76
CA LEU A 299 17.52 -11.80 5.33
C LEU A 299 16.67 -13.04 5.11
N CYS A 300 15.83 -13.01 4.07
CA CYS A 300 15.11 -14.19 3.62
C CYS A 300 16.13 -15.27 3.19
N PRO A 301 16.13 -16.48 3.78
CA PRO A 301 17.07 -17.53 3.41
C PRO A 301 16.98 -17.85 1.91
N LEU A 302 18.13 -18.12 1.30
CA LEU A 302 18.17 -18.54 -0.11
C LEU A 302 17.82 -20.03 -0.17
N SER A 303 17.05 -20.45 -1.18
CA SER A 303 16.52 -21.82 -1.35
C SER A 303 17.57 -22.90 -1.61
N ASN A 304 18.85 -22.54 -1.63
CA ASN A 304 19.93 -23.49 -1.85
C ASN A 304 20.43 -23.91 -0.46
N ASP A 305 20.14 -25.15 -0.07
CA ASP A 305 20.42 -25.74 1.25
C ASP A 305 21.91 -25.76 1.68
N GLU A 306 22.80 -25.07 0.97
CA GLU A 306 24.26 -25.10 1.18
C GLU A 306 24.82 -23.87 1.93
N ASP A 307 24.14 -22.71 1.95
CA ASP A 307 24.64 -21.50 2.62
C ASP A 307 23.89 -21.21 3.93
N GLU A 308 24.42 -21.76 5.04
CA GLU A 308 23.95 -21.49 6.40
C GLU A 308 24.09 -20.02 6.84
N THR A 309 24.77 -19.18 6.06
CA THR A 309 24.96 -17.75 6.34
C THR A 309 24.00 -16.88 5.54
N SER A 310 23.11 -17.47 4.75
CA SER A 310 22.26 -16.77 3.77
C SER A 310 21.23 -15.83 4.41
N ASP A 311 20.90 -16.03 5.70
CA ASP A 311 20.02 -15.15 6.49
C ASP A 311 20.77 -14.02 7.22
N TYR A 312 22.11 -14.06 7.22
CA TYR A 312 22.95 -13.19 8.05
C TYR A 312 23.54 -12.02 7.27
N ILE A 313 23.34 -10.83 7.84
CA ILE A 313 24.05 -9.60 7.53
C ILE A 313 24.30 -8.83 8.84
N ASN A 314 25.47 -8.20 8.98
CA ASN A 314 25.79 -7.39 10.16
C ASN A 314 25.10 -6.02 10.08
N ALA A 315 23.81 -6.02 10.45
CA ALA A 315 22.94 -4.85 10.48
C ALA A 315 21.90 -5.00 11.60
N SER A 316 21.53 -3.89 12.24
CA SER A 316 20.51 -3.83 13.30
C SER A 316 19.45 -2.78 13.00
N PHE A 317 18.21 -3.07 13.34
CA PHE A 317 17.16 -2.06 13.49
C PHE A 317 17.46 -1.18 14.70
N MET A 318 17.22 0.12 14.53
CA MET A 318 17.44 1.14 15.54
C MET A 318 16.20 2.01 15.66
N ASP A 319 15.85 2.37 16.88
CA ASP A 319 14.76 3.29 17.16
C ASP A 319 15.09 4.70 16.66
N GLY A 320 14.04 5.40 16.24
CA GLY A 320 14.05 6.83 15.99
C GLY A 320 13.13 7.54 16.96
N TYR A 321 13.10 8.87 16.89
CA TYR A 321 12.24 9.67 17.75
C TYR A 321 10.77 9.26 17.59
N LYS A 322 10.16 8.79 18.68
CA LYS A 322 8.77 8.29 18.76
C LYS A 322 8.43 7.13 17.80
N ARG A 323 9.42 6.50 17.20
CA ARG A 323 9.21 5.42 16.22
C ARG A 323 10.19 4.30 16.45
N SER A 324 9.70 3.13 16.84
CA SER A 324 10.52 1.93 16.95
C SER A 324 10.99 1.46 15.57
N ASN A 325 12.18 0.85 15.52
CA ASN A 325 12.77 0.29 14.29
C ASN A 325 12.77 1.27 13.10
N ALA A 326 13.01 2.56 13.35
CA ALA A 326 12.92 3.62 12.35
C ALA A 326 14.09 3.60 11.35
N TYR A 327 15.26 3.14 11.80
CA TYR A 327 16.48 3.12 11.01
C TYR A 327 17.09 1.72 10.97
N ILE A 328 17.94 1.48 9.97
CA ILE A 328 18.85 0.33 9.93
C ILE A 328 20.28 0.89 10.01
N ALA A 329 21.01 0.47 11.03
CA ALA A 329 22.44 0.70 11.13
C ALA A 329 23.18 -0.54 10.61
N THR A 330 24.10 -0.36 9.67
CA THR A 330 24.89 -1.44 9.07
C THR A 330 26.33 -0.98 8.86
N GLN A 331 27.26 -1.93 8.88
CA GLN A 331 28.62 -1.69 8.39
C GLN A 331 28.63 -1.32 6.90
N GLY A 332 29.69 -0.66 6.44
CA GLY A 332 29.95 -0.51 5.01
C GLY A 332 30.14 -1.88 4.35
N PRO A 333 29.44 -2.19 3.24
CA PRO A 333 29.42 -3.55 2.71
C PRO A 333 30.81 -4.00 2.24
N LEU A 334 31.10 -5.29 2.42
CA LEU A 334 32.32 -5.93 1.93
C LEU A 334 32.08 -6.44 0.51
N PRO A 335 33.12 -6.66 -0.30
CA PRO A 335 32.95 -7.24 -1.64
C PRO A 335 32.09 -8.53 -1.64
N LYS A 336 32.26 -9.37 -0.62
CA LYS A 336 31.49 -10.62 -0.46
C LYS A 336 30.06 -10.44 0.05
N THR A 337 29.71 -9.27 0.59
CA THR A 337 28.38 -8.98 1.16
C THR A 337 27.60 -7.94 0.35
N PHE A 338 28.05 -7.58 -0.87
CA PHE A 338 27.31 -6.65 -1.72
C PHE A 338 25.91 -7.17 -2.07
N ALA A 339 25.79 -8.44 -2.42
CA ALA A 339 24.51 -9.06 -2.70
C ALA A 339 23.59 -9.02 -1.46
N ASP A 340 24.10 -9.40 -0.29
CA ASP A 340 23.37 -9.36 0.98
C ASP A 340 22.94 -7.95 1.36
N PHE A 341 23.79 -6.94 1.13
CA PHE A 341 23.47 -5.54 1.37
C PHE A 341 22.31 -5.06 0.48
N TRP A 342 22.35 -5.36 -0.82
CA TRP A 342 21.26 -4.99 -1.72
C TRP A 342 19.98 -5.79 -1.48
N ARG A 343 20.10 -7.05 -1.07
CA ARG A 343 18.98 -7.86 -0.56
C ARG A 343 18.35 -7.20 0.66
N MET A 344 19.15 -6.77 1.63
CA MET A 344 18.66 -6.03 2.80
C MET A 344 17.93 -4.75 2.39
N VAL A 345 18.55 -3.92 1.55
CA VAL A 345 17.95 -2.68 1.03
C VAL A 345 16.60 -2.95 0.37
N TRP A 346 16.52 -4.01 -0.44
CA TRP A 346 15.29 -4.40 -1.13
C TRP A 346 14.22 -4.97 -0.18
N GLU A 347 14.59 -5.96 0.64
CA GLU A 347 13.69 -6.66 1.57
C GLU A 347 13.12 -5.71 2.63
N GLN A 348 13.94 -4.75 3.09
CA GLN A 348 13.55 -3.75 4.10
C GLN A 348 13.04 -2.43 3.50
N MET A 349 12.91 -2.35 2.17
CA MET A 349 12.40 -1.17 1.45
C MET A 349 13.16 0.13 1.79
N VAL A 350 14.49 0.06 1.89
CA VAL A 350 15.33 1.22 2.21
C VAL A 350 15.31 2.20 1.03
N LEU A 351 14.80 3.42 1.27
CA LEU A 351 14.68 4.47 0.25
C LEU A 351 15.88 5.43 0.23
N ILE A 352 16.54 5.62 1.36
CA ILE A 352 17.62 6.58 1.55
C ILE A 352 18.76 5.85 2.24
N ILE A 353 19.96 5.93 1.64
CA ILE A 353 21.20 5.42 2.20
C ILE A 353 22.06 6.64 2.55
N VAL A 354 22.44 6.75 3.83
CA VAL A 354 23.31 7.82 4.32
C VAL A 354 24.64 7.22 4.75
N MET A 355 25.74 7.68 4.15
CA MET A 355 27.08 7.27 4.54
C MET A 355 27.60 8.24 5.62
N THR A 356 27.81 7.74 6.83
CA THR A 356 28.19 8.55 8.01
C THR A 356 29.70 8.70 8.19
N THR A 357 30.50 7.98 7.41
CA THR A 357 31.97 7.99 7.44
C THR A 357 32.52 8.22 6.04
N ARG A 358 33.74 8.75 5.95
CA ARG A 358 34.38 9.13 4.68
C ARG A 358 35.50 8.18 4.32
#